data_AF-A0A7C7FXN2-F1
#
_entry.id   AF-A0A7C7FXN2-F1
#
_cell.length_a   1.000
_cell.length_b   1.000
_cell.length_c   1.000
_cell.angle_alpha   90.00
_cell.angle_beta   90.00
_cell.angle_gamma   90.00
#
_symmetry.space_group_name_H-M   'P 1'
#
loop_
_entity.id
_entity.type
_entity.pdbx_description
1 polymer ?
#
loop_
_entity_poly.entity_id
_entity_poly.type
_entity_poly.pdbx_seq_one_letter_code
_entity_poly.pdbx_strand_id
1 'polypeptide(L)'
;MDSRKYAKGVSIEFIRHPLEFKKPAQTSRDTLTFKPSFFLTIRNNEGRTGVGECSLIPGLSLESESEAEEYLERLTRTDSIDLDAVP
;
A
#
# COMPACT_ATOMS: atom_id res chain seq x y z
N MET A 1 9.22 -6.59 -25.73
CA MET A 1 9.33 -6.47 -24.27
C MET A 1 8.88 -5.06 -23.93
N ASP A 2 7.65 -4.92 -23.43
CA ASP A 2 7.03 -3.60 -23.25
C ASP A 2 7.68 -2.88 -22.06
N SER A 3 8.39 -1.79 -22.36
CA SER A 3 9.07 -0.96 -21.36
C SER A 3 8.11 -0.24 -20.42
N ARG A 4 6.79 -0.27 -20.68
CA ARG A 4 5.76 0.30 -19.80
C ARG A 4 5.32 -0.63 -18.67
N LYS A 5 5.72 -1.91 -18.69
CA LYS A 5 5.30 -2.90 -17.69
C LYS A 5 5.99 -2.74 -16.35
N TYR A 6 7.17 -2.12 -16.31
CA TYR A 6 7.96 -2.01 -15.09
C TYR A 6 8.32 -0.57 -14.78
N ALA A 7 8.16 -0.17 -13.51
CA ALA A 7 8.83 1.01 -12.98
C ALA A 7 10.22 0.57 -12.49
N LYS A 8 11.29 1.11 -13.07
CA LYS A 8 12.69 0.76 -12.75
C LYS A 8 13.44 1.95 -12.19
N GLY A 9 14.49 1.69 -11.39
CA GLY A 9 15.32 2.73 -10.79
C GLY A 9 14.49 3.57 -9.84
N VAL A 10 13.71 2.90 -8.98
CA VAL A 10 12.86 3.53 -7.98
C VAL A 10 13.30 3.13 -6.57
N SER A 11 13.19 4.05 -5.63
CA SER A 11 13.25 3.76 -4.20
C SER A 11 11.84 3.74 -3.62
N ILE A 12 11.53 2.77 -2.77
CA ILE A 12 10.23 2.59 -2.17
C ILE A 12 10.37 2.63 -0.66
N GLU A 13 9.56 3.46 -0.01
CA GLU A 13 9.44 3.55 1.44
C GLU A 13 7.96 3.46 1.81
N PHE A 14 7.65 2.95 2.99
CA PHE A 14 6.31 3.03 3.53
C PHE A 14 6.33 3.39 5.01
N ILE A 15 5.23 3.95 5.48
CA ILE A 15 4.98 4.20 6.90
C ILE A 15 3.63 3.59 7.28
N ARG A 16 3.60 2.91 8.44
CA ARG A 16 2.34 2.47 9.03
C ARG A 16 1.57 3.68 9.56
N HIS A 17 0.31 3.80 9.16
CA HIS A 17 -0.58 4.91 9.50
C HIS A 17 -2.00 4.38 9.77
N PRO A 18 -2.23 3.75 10.94
CA PRO A 18 -3.57 3.30 11.29
C PRO A 18 -4.54 4.49 11.36
N LEU A 19 -5.75 4.29 10.87
CA LEU A 19 -6.78 5.31 10.88
C LEU A 19 -7.83 4.99 11.93
N GLU A 20 -7.89 5.86 12.94
CA GLU A 20 -8.94 5.87 13.95
C GLU A 20 -10.06 6.81 13.54
N PHE A 21 -11.27 6.27 13.43
CA PHE A 21 -12.42 7.03 12.98
C PHE A 21 -12.97 7.89 14.11
N LYS A 22 -13.03 9.22 13.88
CA LYS A 22 -13.63 10.17 14.83
C LYS A 22 -15.10 9.85 15.16
N LYS A 23 -15.81 9.26 14.21
CA LYS A 23 -17.16 8.73 14.37
C LYS A 23 -17.17 7.32 13.77
N PRO A 24 -17.68 6.30 14.48
CA PRO A 24 -17.74 4.94 13.95
C PRO A 24 -18.46 4.92 12.59
N ALA A 25 -17.84 4.28 11.59
CA ALA A 25 -18.39 4.19 10.24
C ALA A 25 -19.23 2.91 10.12
N GLN A 26 -20.55 3.07 10.10
CA GLN A 26 -21.46 1.95 9.88
C GLN A 26 -21.34 1.47 8.42
N THR A 27 -21.14 0.18 8.23
CA THR A 27 -21.22 -0.49 6.93
C THR A 27 -22.39 -1.50 6.95
N SER A 28 -22.71 -2.11 5.81
CA SER A 28 -23.71 -3.16 5.73
C SER A 28 -23.35 -4.43 6.54
N ARG A 29 -22.06 -4.61 6.85
CA ARG A 29 -21.54 -5.80 7.56
C ARG A 29 -21.19 -5.53 9.01
N ASP A 30 -20.53 -4.40 9.28
CA ASP A 30 -20.06 -4.06 10.63
C ASP A 30 -19.82 -2.55 10.81
N THR A 31 -19.51 -2.13 12.03
CA THR A 31 -19.10 -0.77 12.39
C THR A 31 -17.59 -0.66 12.47
N LEU A 32 -17.00 0.21 11.65
CA LEU A 32 -15.57 0.44 11.62
C LEU A 32 -15.18 1.61 12.54
N THR A 33 -14.43 1.32 13.60
CA THR A 33 -13.83 2.34 14.48
C THR A 33 -12.34 2.56 14.17
N PHE A 34 -11.71 1.57 13.55
CA PHE A 34 -10.28 1.53 13.24
C PHE A 34 -10.07 0.81 11.92
N LYS A 35 -9.10 1.26 11.12
CA LYS A 35 -8.57 0.46 10.00
C LYS A 35 -7.05 0.53 9.91
N PRO A 36 -6.35 -0.59 9.69
CA PRO A 36 -4.95 -0.55 9.30
C PRO A 36 -4.79 0.18 7.96
N SER A 37 -3.80 1.05 7.88
CA SER A 37 -3.42 1.69 6.62
C SER A 37 -1.92 1.99 6.62
N PHE A 38 -1.36 2.10 5.43
CA PHE A 38 0.04 2.39 5.18
C PHE A 38 0.14 3.42 4.06
N PHE A 39 1.01 4.41 4.21
CA PHE A 39 1.36 5.31 3.11
C PHE A 39 2.67 4.86 2.48
N LEU A 40 2.67 4.70 1.17
CA LEU A 40 3.84 4.36 0.38
C LEU A 40 4.32 5.59 -0.37
N THR A 41 5.63 5.77 -0.42
CA THR A 41 6.28 6.78 -1.26
C THR A 41 7.24 6.08 -2.22
N ILE A 42 7.08 6.36 -3.51
CA ILE A 42 7.96 5.88 -4.57
C ILE A 42 8.66 7.08 -5.20
N ARG A 43 9.98 7.03 -5.31
CA ARG A 43 10.78 8.07 -5.95
C ARG A 43 11.59 7.48 -7.08
N ASN A 44 11.63 8.14 -8.23
CA ASN A 44 12.48 7.72 -9.34
C ASN A 44 13.80 8.52 -9.38
N ASN A 45 14.75 8.08 -10.19
CA ASN A 45 16.05 8.76 -10.37
C ASN A 45 15.98 10.18 -10.95
N GLU A 46 14.84 10.59 -11.52
CA GLU A 46 14.62 11.94 -12.04
C GLU A 46 14.04 12.88 -10.97
N GLY A 47 13.90 12.40 -9.72
CA GLY A 47 13.35 13.17 -8.60
C GLY A 47 11.83 13.24 -8.55
N ARG A 48 11.12 12.51 -9.44
CA ARG A 48 9.65 12.43 -9.40
C ARG A 48 9.22 11.55 -8.23
N THR A 49 8.20 11.99 -7.51
CA THR A 49 7.65 11.29 -6.35
C THR A 49 6.18 10.97 -6.57
N GLY A 50 5.79 9.72 -6.31
CA GLY A 50 4.41 9.28 -6.21
C GLY A 50 4.10 8.82 -4.79
N VAL A 51 2.89 9.09 -4.31
CA VAL A 51 2.41 8.65 -2.99
C VAL A 51 1.13 7.85 -3.18
N GLY A 52 1.03 6.70 -2.50
CA GLY A 52 -0.12 5.81 -2.52
C GLY A 52 -0.49 5.33 -1.12
N GLU A 53 -1.66 4.71 -1.01
CA GLU A 53 -2.18 4.13 0.22
C GLU A 53 -2.40 2.63 0.02
N CYS A 54 -1.95 1.82 0.99
CA CYS A 54 -2.44 0.45 1.18
C CYS A 54 -3.40 0.46 2.36
N SER A 55 -4.70 0.28 2.08
CA SER A 55 -5.78 0.41 3.07
C SER A 55 -6.51 -0.91 3.24
N LEU A 56 -6.46 -1.47 4.44
CA LEU A 56 -7.18 -2.70 4.75
C LEU A 56 -8.54 -2.39 5.38
N ILE A 57 -9.54 -3.20 5.04
CA ILE A 57 -10.87 -3.15 5.65
C ILE A 57 -11.07 -4.49 6.37
N PRO A 58 -10.91 -4.53 7.70
CA PRO A 58 -11.16 -5.73 8.50
C PRO A 58 -12.50 -6.37 8.17
N GLY A 59 -12.49 -7.68 7.93
CA GLY A 59 -13.69 -8.45 7.53
C GLY A 59 -14.12 -8.29 6.06
N LEU A 60 -13.35 -7.58 5.24
CA LEU A 60 -13.59 -7.45 3.79
C LEU A 60 -12.33 -7.67 2.94
N SER A 61 -11.19 -7.08 3.34
CA SER A 61 -9.91 -7.34 2.67
C SER A 61 -9.58 -8.84 2.74
N LEU A 62 -8.99 -9.36 1.66
CA LEU A 62 -8.56 -10.76 1.59
C LEU A 62 -7.33 -10.97 2.46
N GLU A 63 -6.42 -10.01 2.42
CA GLU A 63 -5.16 -10.02 3.15
C GLU A 63 -5.35 -9.53 4.60
N SER A 64 -4.59 -10.14 5.51
CA SER A 64 -4.38 -9.64 6.86
C SER A 64 -3.41 -8.46 6.91
N GLU A 65 -3.37 -7.77 8.05
CA GLU A 65 -2.42 -6.66 8.26
C GLU A 65 -0.96 -7.10 8.13
N SER A 66 -0.62 -8.26 8.68
CA SER A 66 0.74 -8.81 8.61
C SER A 66 1.13 -9.23 7.20
N GLU A 67 0.21 -9.81 6.41
CA GLU A 67 0.47 -10.16 5.01
C GLU A 67 0.69 -8.91 4.15
N ALA A 68 -0.10 -7.85 4.37
CA ALA A 68 0.10 -6.58 3.69
C ALA A 68 1.44 -5.95 4.07
N GLU A 69 1.77 -5.88 5.36
CA GLU A 69 3.04 -5.31 5.83
C GLU A 69 4.25 -6.09 5.28
N GLU A 70 4.24 -7.41 5.32
CA GLU A 70 5.31 -8.25 4.74
C GLU A 70 5.48 -8.00 3.23
N TYR A 71 4.38 -7.84 2.50
CA TYR A 71 4.43 -7.50 1.08
C TYR A 71 5.07 -6.12 0.86
N LEU A 72 4.69 -5.12 1.65
CA LEU A 72 5.27 -3.77 1.59
C LEU A 72 6.77 -3.78 1.93
N GLU A 73 7.20 -4.51 2.96
CA GLU A 73 8.61 -4.70 3.30
C GLU A 73 9.39 -5.43 2.20
N ARG A 74 8.74 -6.30 1.42
CA ARG A 74 9.36 -6.88 0.24
C ARG A 74 9.56 -5.85 -0.87
N LEU A 75 8.61 -4.95 -1.08
CA LEU A 75 8.74 -3.90 -2.08
C LEU A 75 9.90 -2.94 -1.77
N THR A 76 10.17 -2.61 -0.49
CA THR A 76 11.29 -1.72 -0.14
C THR A 76 12.67 -2.30 -0.46
N ARG A 77 12.76 -3.62 -0.72
CA ARG A 77 14.02 -4.33 -1.04
C ARG A 77 14.32 -4.44 -2.54
N THR A 78 13.46 -3.89 -3.40
CA THR A 78 13.65 -3.89 -4.86
C THR A 78 13.76 -2.47 -5.40
N ASP A 79 14.45 -2.32 -6.53
CA ASP A 79 14.54 -1.07 -7.30
C ASP A 79 13.66 -1.08 -8.56
N SER A 80 12.88 -2.15 -8.73
CA SER A 80 11.98 -2.36 -9.87
C SER A 80 10.65 -2.97 -9.42
N ILE A 81 9.54 -2.46 -9.94
CA ILE A 81 8.18 -2.94 -9.70
C ILE A 81 7.56 -3.40 -11.02
N ASP A 82 6.98 -4.60 -11.05
CA ASP A 82 6.08 -5.03 -12.13
C ASP A 82 4.70 -4.42 -11.87
N LEU A 83 4.27 -3.51 -12.75
CA LEU A 83 3.00 -2.80 -12.61
C LEU A 83 1.80 -3.71 -12.85
N ASP A 84 1.98 -4.83 -13.55
CA ASP A 84 0.92 -5.83 -13.78
C ASP A 84 0.77 -6.80 -12.59
N ALA A 85 1.75 -6.82 -11.68
CA ALA A 85 1.76 -7.70 -10.50
C ALA A 85 1.32 -6.97 -9.22
N VAL A 86 0.98 -5.69 -9.32
CA VAL A 86 0.32 -4.95 -8.23
C VAL A 86 -1.16 -5.35 -8.24
N PRO A 87 -1.67 -5.96 -7.15
CA PRO A 87 -3.04 -6.48 -7.08
C PRO A 87 -4.12 -5.38 -7.17
#